data_AF-X0GTH3-F1
#
_entry.id   AF-X0GTH3-F1
#
_cell.length_a   1.000
_cell.length_b   1.000
_cell.length_c   1.000
_cell.angle_alpha   90.00
_cell.angle_beta   90.00
_cell.angle_gamma   90.00
#
_symmetry.space_group_name_H-M   'P 1'
#
loop_
_entity.id
_entity.type
_entity.pdbx_description
1 polymer ?
#
loop_
_entity_poly.entity_id
_entity_poly.type
_entity_poly.pdbx_seq_one_letter_code
_entity_poly.pdbx_strand_id
1 'polypeptide(L)'
;MSNDPVNKQREAATPFRSGETDSMDIKKDSRPEHSPYASQVCAVYFQGNGPLHIPHALLHQSVELASRSAATGCFSSSSRDLHLNDIDYNTGHVLIHFMATGRYQCLKPQGETVMMSCASEFTTALRVYAAAQSFQLPSLRNLARKEIIALGDRLSLPALISIMEESSLSLSTLPGIAAYVELRILAFAENITHPTSEKVLSEIGTPNTLSMVLLKTILLLQTSGISLHDNSLRKEELVEILRGFTNTGPIVKGKASDGDRIMKEAEEKAAKEAEKAAAAAVAVAQRIAEVQAAEAEAAREKEEIAFLLAKKARRQGSLLKKDRNRLSALEHNATKRAEALAAREIAEAKTAHTISAPTADKVDLSEPSFTFPTLDDDYNSVRSSVDRDIPAPDQPHTKNKDESFAEHASLNSPSSNHNDWQYMGISPSSASDGFDLTG
;
A
#
# COMPACT_ATOMS: atom_id res chain seq x y z
N MET A 1 -23.02 76.96 -3.42
CA MET A 1 -23.34 75.54 -3.66
C MET A 1 -23.95 75.44 -5.05
N SER A 2 -23.87 74.26 -5.69
CA SER A 2 -24.13 74.01 -7.11
C SER A 2 -23.12 74.64 -8.07
N ASN A 3 -22.31 73.77 -8.70
CA ASN A 3 -21.58 74.04 -9.93
C ASN A 3 -22.17 73.14 -11.02
N ASP A 4 -22.26 73.67 -12.23
CA ASP A 4 -22.91 73.04 -13.39
C ASP A 4 -22.09 71.91 -14.04
N PRO A 5 -22.73 71.06 -14.88
CA PRO A 5 -22.11 69.90 -15.52
C PRO A 5 -21.43 70.25 -16.85
N VAL A 6 -20.65 69.31 -17.39
CA VAL A 6 -20.68 68.91 -18.82
C VAL A 6 -19.84 67.65 -19.02
N ASN A 7 -20.45 66.65 -19.65
CA ASN A 7 -19.77 65.49 -20.22
C ASN A 7 -19.47 65.78 -21.70
N LYS A 8 -18.24 65.54 -22.18
CA LYS A 8 -18.00 65.16 -23.59
C LYS A 8 -16.63 64.52 -23.86
N GLN A 9 -16.71 63.29 -24.39
CA GLN A 9 -15.91 62.69 -25.47
C GLN A 9 -14.38 62.49 -25.32
N ARG A 10 -13.99 61.20 -25.39
CA ARG A 10 -12.68 60.72 -25.86
C ARG A 10 -12.55 60.97 -27.38
N GLU A 11 -11.34 61.26 -27.87
CA GLU A 11 -10.66 60.36 -28.83
C GLU A 11 -9.14 60.59 -28.98
N ALA A 12 -8.44 59.47 -29.24
CA ALA A 12 -7.13 59.26 -29.86
C ALA A 12 -5.95 60.27 -29.73
N ALA A 13 -4.87 59.81 -29.08
CA ALA A 13 -3.52 59.70 -29.70
C ALA A 13 -2.63 58.72 -28.91
N THR A 14 -1.95 57.79 -29.60
CA THR A 14 -0.80 57.02 -29.06
C THR A 14 0.51 57.66 -29.53
N PRO A 15 1.65 57.37 -28.86
CA PRO A 15 2.52 56.35 -29.47
C PRO A 15 3.28 55.44 -28.49
N PHE A 16 3.55 54.23 -28.99
CA PHE A 16 4.64 53.30 -28.67
C PHE A 16 5.67 53.68 -27.58
N ARG A 17 5.84 52.77 -26.60
CA ARG A 17 7.17 52.22 -26.32
C ARG A 17 7.09 50.78 -25.80
N SER A 18 7.94 49.92 -26.36
CA SER A 18 8.19 48.57 -25.88
C SER A 18 8.87 48.58 -24.52
N GLY A 19 8.42 47.72 -23.62
CA GLY A 19 9.18 47.29 -22.45
C GLY A 19 8.97 45.80 -22.27
N GLU A 20 10.06 45.03 -22.25
CA GLU A 20 9.97 43.60 -21.94
C GLU A 20 9.26 43.40 -20.60
N THR A 21 8.20 42.59 -20.59
CA THR A 21 7.78 41.95 -19.35
C THR A 21 8.79 40.86 -19.04
N ASP A 22 9.91 41.26 -18.43
CA ASP A 22 10.73 40.35 -17.63
C ASP A 22 9.77 39.66 -16.65
N SER A 23 9.43 38.41 -16.95
CA SER A 23 8.69 37.56 -16.04
C SER A 23 9.64 37.14 -14.94
N MET A 24 9.92 38.07 -14.01
CA MET A 24 10.50 37.73 -12.74
C MET A 24 9.56 36.72 -12.10
N ASP A 25 9.98 35.45 -12.06
CA ASP A 25 9.40 34.44 -11.21
C ASP A 25 9.45 34.97 -9.78
N ILE A 26 8.33 35.54 -9.33
CA ILE A 26 8.12 35.89 -7.93
C ILE A 26 8.12 34.57 -7.20
N LYS A 27 9.29 34.16 -6.71
CA LYS A 27 9.48 32.99 -5.86
C LYS A 27 8.56 33.15 -4.68
N LYS A 28 7.40 32.48 -4.76
CA LYS A 28 6.35 32.54 -3.76
C LYS A 28 6.97 32.16 -2.42
N ASP A 29 6.90 33.08 -1.45
CA ASP A 29 7.52 32.88 -0.14
C ASP A 29 6.98 31.59 0.47
N SER A 30 7.87 30.63 0.73
CA SER A 30 7.53 29.30 1.21
C SER A 30 7.53 29.20 2.74
N ARG A 31 7.77 30.31 3.43
CA ARG A 31 7.69 30.39 4.89
C ARG A 31 6.23 30.32 5.35
N PRO A 32 5.93 29.59 6.45
CA PRO A 32 4.56 29.47 6.94
C PRO A 32 4.08 30.78 7.58
N GLU A 33 2.83 31.17 7.30
CA GLU A 33 2.19 32.37 7.86
C GLU A 33 1.91 32.24 9.36
N HIS A 34 1.78 31.00 9.86
CA HIS A 34 1.54 30.66 11.26
C HIS A 34 2.47 29.54 11.72
N SER A 35 2.85 29.53 13.00
CA SER A 35 3.66 28.45 13.56
C SER A 35 2.89 27.11 13.49
N PRO A 36 3.43 26.04 12.87
CA PRO A 36 2.74 24.75 12.82
C PRO A 36 2.56 24.15 14.23
N TYR A 37 3.43 24.52 15.17
CA TYR A 37 3.39 24.12 16.58
C TYR A 37 2.32 24.86 17.40
N ALA A 38 1.69 25.91 16.86
CA ALA A 38 0.55 26.59 17.49
C ALA A 38 -0.80 25.92 17.19
N SER A 39 -0.81 24.80 16.44
CA SER A 39 -2.01 24.02 16.17
C SER A 39 -2.33 23.04 17.31
N GLN A 40 -3.60 22.61 17.40
CA GLN A 40 -4.05 21.65 18.41
C GLN A 40 -3.25 20.35 18.32
N VAL A 41 -2.85 19.80 19.47
CA VAL A 41 -2.13 18.53 19.56
C VAL A 41 -3.10 17.37 19.28
N CYS A 42 -2.68 16.43 18.44
CA CYS A 42 -3.31 15.15 18.16
C CYS A 42 -2.51 14.03 18.86
N ALA A 43 -3.21 13.11 19.52
CA ALA A 43 -2.64 11.89 20.07
C ALA A 43 -2.75 10.77 19.03
N VAL A 44 -1.64 10.06 18.76
CA VAL A 44 -1.56 9.00 17.75
C VAL A 44 -1.17 7.68 18.41
N TYR A 45 -1.95 6.65 18.15
CA TYR A 45 -1.80 5.30 18.70
C TYR A 45 -1.42 4.31 17.59
N PHE A 46 -0.46 3.43 17.87
CA PHE A 46 0.16 2.49 16.92
C PHE A 46 0.07 1.07 17.45
N GLN A 47 -0.81 0.24 16.87
CA GLN A 47 -1.10 -1.13 17.36
C GLN A 47 -1.40 -1.18 18.88
N GLY A 48 -2.17 -0.21 19.38
CA GLY A 48 -2.48 -0.08 20.81
C GLY A 48 -1.36 0.49 21.70
N ASN A 49 -0.17 0.75 21.16
CA ASN A 49 0.93 1.43 21.86
C ASN A 49 0.89 2.95 21.60
N GLY A 50 1.23 3.76 22.60
CA GLY A 50 1.20 5.22 22.52
C GLY A 50 0.62 5.86 23.78
N PRO A 51 0.17 7.13 23.72
CA PRO A 51 0.15 7.99 22.54
C PRO A 51 1.49 8.64 22.21
N LEU A 52 1.78 8.79 20.91
CA LEU A 52 2.73 9.80 20.42
C LEU A 52 1.96 11.07 20.06
N HIS A 53 2.52 12.24 20.37
CA HIS A 53 1.84 13.52 20.19
C HIS A 53 2.42 14.31 19.02
N ILE A 54 1.54 14.85 18.16
CA ILE A 54 1.94 15.70 17.03
C ILE A 54 0.96 16.88 16.83
N PRO A 55 1.42 18.10 16.53
CA PRO A 55 0.55 19.20 16.13
C PRO A 55 -0.25 18.85 14.85
N HIS A 56 -1.56 19.09 14.86
CA HIS A 56 -2.47 18.76 13.75
C HIS A 56 -2.06 19.41 12.42
N ALA A 57 -1.41 20.58 12.44
CA ALA A 57 -0.89 21.23 11.22
C ALA A 57 0.10 20.34 10.45
N LEU A 58 0.88 19.49 11.15
CA LEU A 58 1.86 18.61 10.51
C LEU A 58 1.20 17.37 9.86
N LEU A 59 0.00 16.97 10.29
CA LEU A 59 -0.73 15.87 9.65
C LEU A 59 -1.07 16.16 8.18
N HIS A 60 -1.24 17.45 7.82
CA HIS A 60 -1.49 17.88 6.44
C HIS A 60 -0.30 17.69 5.49
N GLN A 61 0.88 17.25 5.98
CA GLN A 61 1.97 16.78 5.11
C GLN A 61 1.60 15.50 4.34
N SER A 62 0.58 14.75 4.79
CA SER A 62 0.03 13.58 4.11
C SER A 62 -1.49 13.71 3.97
N VAL A 63 -1.98 13.60 2.74
CA VAL A 63 -3.43 13.62 2.45
C VAL A 63 -4.13 12.43 3.13
N GLU A 64 -3.46 11.28 3.21
CA GLU A 64 -3.98 10.05 3.82
C GLU A 64 -4.07 10.17 5.35
N LEU A 65 -3.03 10.67 6.02
CA LEU A 65 -3.07 10.88 7.47
C LEU A 65 -4.10 11.95 7.85
N ALA A 66 -4.19 13.04 7.08
CA ALA A 66 -5.23 14.06 7.26
C ALA A 66 -6.63 13.45 7.10
N SER A 67 -6.87 12.63 6.06
CA SER A 67 -8.15 11.97 5.80
C SER A 67 -8.54 10.99 6.90
N ARG A 68 -7.59 10.15 7.36
CA ARG A 68 -7.80 9.25 8.50
C ARG A 68 -8.15 10.02 9.78
N SER A 69 -7.46 11.13 10.06
CA SER A 69 -7.74 11.96 11.23
C SER A 69 -9.11 12.68 11.19
N ALA A 70 -9.60 13.01 9.99
CA ALA A 70 -10.94 13.55 9.81
C ALA A 70 -12.03 12.48 10.02
N ALA A 71 -11.81 11.25 9.54
CA ALA A 71 -12.75 10.14 9.68
C ALA A 71 -13.01 9.74 11.15
N THR A 72 -12.03 9.90 12.04
CA THR A 72 -12.19 9.63 13.49
C THR A 72 -12.96 10.73 14.23
N GLY A 73 -13.26 11.86 13.59
CA GLY A 73 -13.74 13.09 14.25
C GLY A 73 -15.25 13.26 14.45
N CYS A 74 -16.07 12.21 14.27
CA CYS A 74 -17.54 12.37 14.26
C CYS A 74 -18.21 12.53 15.63
N PHE A 75 -17.56 12.19 16.75
CA PHE A 75 -18.16 12.27 18.08
C PHE A 75 -17.17 12.73 19.17
N SER A 76 -17.61 13.74 19.94
CA SER A 76 -16.94 14.36 21.09
C SER A 76 -15.82 15.39 20.83
N SER A 77 -15.86 16.48 21.58
CA SER A 77 -15.05 17.70 21.38
C SER A 77 -13.72 17.70 22.15
N SER A 78 -13.26 16.54 22.64
CA SER A 78 -12.10 16.41 23.52
C SER A 78 -11.17 15.30 23.03
N SER A 79 -10.02 15.71 22.48
CA SER A 79 -9.00 14.89 21.80
C SER A 79 -9.44 14.24 20.48
N ARG A 80 -8.73 14.56 19.39
CA ARG A 80 -8.78 13.79 18.14
C ARG A 80 -7.73 12.70 18.22
N ASP A 81 -8.12 11.53 18.69
CA ASP A 81 -7.22 10.38 18.84
C ASP A 81 -7.13 9.58 17.54
N LEU A 82 -5.99 9.66 16.85
CA LEU A 82 -5.75 8.95 15.60
C LEU A 82 -5.22 7.54 15.89
N HIS A 83 -5.93 6.51 15.44
CA HIS A 83 -5.55 5.11 15.64
C HIS A 83 -5.04 4.49 14.34
N LEU A 84 -3.75 4.13 14.31
CA LEU A 84 -3.04 3.51 13.18
C LEU A 84 -2.65 2.08 13.56
N ASN A 85 -3.64 1.19 13.61
CA ASN A 85 -3.44 -0.22 13.98
C ASN A 85 -2.73 -1.05 12.89
N ASP A 86 -2.60 -0.50 11.67
CA ASP A 86 -1.83 -1.06 10.56
C ASP A 86 -0.31 -0.83 10.71
N ILE A 87 0.12 0.04 11.64
CA ILE A 87 1.51 0.48 11.79
C ILE A 87 2.04 0.14 13.19
N ASP A 88 3.21 -0.49 13.26
CA ASP A 88 3.88 -0.77 14.54
C ASP A 88 4.47 0.50 15.18
N TYR A 89 4.71 0.45 16.49
CA TYR A 89 5.18 1.61 17.26
C TYR A 89 6.56 2.14 16.83
N ASN A 90 7.49 1.28 16.40
CA ASN A 90 8.82 1.73 15.95
C ASN A 90 8.70 2.48 14.63
N THR A 91 7.94 1.93 13.67
CA THR A 91 7.59 2.58 12.41
C THR A 91 6.83 3.90 12.66
N GLY A 92 5.90 3.90 13.61
CA GLY A 92 5.15 5.08 14.04
C GLY A 92 6.03 6.20 14.61
N HIS A 93 7.04 5.87 15.41
CA HIS A 93 8.05 6.83 15.86
C HIS A 93 8.76 7.50 14.69
N VAL A 94 9.27 6.72 13.72
CA VAL A 94 10.00 7.28 12.57
C VAL A 94 9.09 8.23 11.76
N LEU A 95 7.82 7.86 11.57
CA LEU A 95 6.82 8.66 10.88
C LEU A 95 6.59 10.02 11.58
N ILE A 96 6.30 10.00 12.89
CA ILE A 96 6.05 11.22 13.68
C ILE A 96 7.32 12.08 13.77
N HIS A 97 8.49 11.47 13.98
CA HIS A 97 9.77 12.17 14.00
C HIS A 97 10.04 12.87 12.65
N PHE A 98 9.84 12.17 11.53
CA PHE A 98 10.00 12.75 10.21
C PHE A 98 9.08 13.94 9.97
N MET A 99 7.80 13.84 10.35
CA MET A 99 6.84 14.93 10.16
C MET A 99 7.17 16.17 11.02
N ALA A 100 7.82 15.97 12.17
CA ALA A 100 8.26 17.04 13.07
C ALA A 100 9.63 17.66 12.68
N THR A 101 10.56 16.89 12.11
CA THR A 101 11.96 17.32 11.92
C THR A 101 12.47 17.29 10.47
N GLY A 102 11.75 16.61 9.57
CA GLY A 102 12.20 16.29 8.21
C GLY A 102 13.31 15.25 8.13
N ARG A 103 13.67 14.57 9.25
CA ARG A 103 14.78 13.61 9.33
C ARG A 103 14.28 12.18 9.52
N TYR A 104 15.13 11.21 9.21
CA TYR A 104 14.91 9.80 9.52
C TYR A 104 15.64 9.46 10.83
N GLN A 105 14.94 8.83 11.77
CA GLN A 105 15.51 8.35 13.04
C GLN A 105 14.71 7.13 13.51
N CYS A 106 15.39 6.00 13.73
CA CYS A 106 14.84 4.85 14.44
C CYS A 106 14.93 5.04 15.96
N LEU A 107 14.07 4.33 16.70
CA LEU A 107 14.33 4.04 18.11
C LEU A 107 15.55 3.12 18.25
N LYS A 108 16.08 2.99 19.48
CA LYS A 108 17.19 2.07 19.73
C LYS A 108 16.82 0.64 19.29
N PRO A 109 17.69 -0.06 18.55
CA PRO A 109 17.43 -1.40 18.04
C PRO A 109 17.20 -2.40 19.16
N GLN A 110 16.37 -3.41 18.90
CA GLN A 110 16.28 -4.59 19.74
C GLN A 110 17.37 -5.60 19.35
N GLY A 111 18.13 -6.07 20.34
CA GLY A 111 19.16 -7.09 20.18
C GLY A 111 20.48 -6.73 20.86
N GLU A 112 21.11 -7.72 21.50
CA GLU A 112 22.40 -7.56 22.21
C GLU A 112 23.61 -7.58 21.25
N THR A 113 23.42 -8.13 20.04
CA THR A 113 24.48 -8.25 19.03
C THR A 113 24.29 -7.25 17.88
N VAL A 114 25.39 -6.83 17.27
CA VAL A 114 25.39 -5.93 16.10
C VAL A 114 24.57 -6.48 14.93
N MET A 115 24.51 -7.81 14.77
CA MET A 115 23.73 -8.45 13.71
C MET A 115 22.23 -8.39 14.00
N MET A 116 21.79 -8.66 15.23
CA MET A 116 20.38 -8.53 15.63
C MET A 116 19.91 -7.07 15.59
N SER A 117 20.77 -6.12 15.97
CA SER A 117 20.48 -4.69 15.83
C SER A 117 20.33 -4.27 14.36
N CYS A 118 21.22 -4.72 13.48
CA CYS A 118 21.13 -4.44 12.05
C CYS A 118 19.86 -5.06 11.42
N ALA A 119 19.46 -6.25 11.88
CA ALA A 119 18.24 -6.92 11.45
C ALA A 119 16.98 -6.16 11.90
N SER A 120 16.88 -5.74 13.17
CA SER A 120 15.71 -5.01 13.68
C SER A 120 15.58 -3.60 13.10
N GLU A 121 16.70 -2.90 12.86
CA GLU A 121 16.72 -1.64 12.11
C GLU A 121 16.28 -1.83 10.66
N PHE A 122 16.73 -2.89 9.99
CA PHE A 122 16.36 -3.19 8.60
C PHE A 122 14.88 -3.55 8.48
N THR A 123 14.33 -4.39 9.37
CA THR A 123 12.89 -4.66 9.46
C THR A 123 12.09 -3.36 9.64
N THR A 124 12.54 -2.47 10.51
CA THR A 124 11.91 -1.15 10.71
C THR A 124 11.98 -0.30 9.43
N ALA A 125 13.13 -0.26 8.75
CA ALA A 125 13.31 0.51 7.53
C ALA A 125 12.39 0.05 6.38
N LEU A 126 12.18 -1.26 6.23
CA LEU A 126 11.22 -1.82 5.26
C LEU A 126 9.77 -1.38 5.56
N ARG A 127 9.37 -1.44 6.82
CA ARG A 127 8.02 -1.04 7.26
C ARG A 127 7.81 0.46 7.14
N VAL A 128 8.82 1.28 7.46
CA VAL A 128 8.80 2.73 7.21
C VAL A 128 8.73 3.04 5.71
N TYR A 129 9.45 2.29 4.87
CA TYR A 129 9.36 2.45 3.42
C TYR A 129 7.94 2.15 2.91
N ALA A 130 7.33 1.05 3.35
CA ALA A 130 5.95 0.69 3.02
C ALA A 130 4.93 1.73 3.52
N ALA A 131 5.07 2.18 4.78
CA ALA A 131 4.23 3.22 5.38
C ALA A 131 4.40 4.58 4.69
N ALA A 132 5.61 4.95 4.28
CA ALA A 132 5.87 6.17 3.53
C ALA A 132 5.29 6.11 2.11
N GLN A 133 5.18 4.92 1.52
CA GLN A 133 4.46 4.73 0.26
C GLN A 133 2.94 4.84 0.47
N SER A 134 2.36 4.18 1.48
CA SER A 134 0.92 4.23 1.74
C SER A 134 0.44 5.62 2.16
N PHE A 135 1.20 6.35 2.99
CA PHE A 135 0.90 7.72 3.40
C PHE A 135 1.36 8.79 2.40
N GLN A 136 1.86 8.41 1.22
CA GLN A 136 2.29 9.32 0.15
C GLN A 136 3.37 10.35 0.60
N LEU A 137 4.36 9.91 1.37
CA LEU A 137 5.48 10.72 1.89
C LEU A 137 6.78 10.40 1.13
N PRO A 138 6.99 10.94 -0.10
CA PRO A 138 8.11 10.54 -0.97
C PRO A 138 9.48 10.86 -0.36
N SER A 139 9.62 11.95 0.39
CA SER A 139 10.87 12.31 1.08
C SER A 139 11.24 11.28 2.16
N LEU A 140 10.28 10.80 2.94
CA LEU A 140 10.51 9.73 3.91
C LEU A 140 10.81 8.40 3.22
N ARG A 141 10.08 8.07 2.14
CA ARG A 141 10.34 6.87 1.33
C ARG A 141 11.78 6.85 0.79
N ASN A 142 12.27 7.99 0.30
CA ASN A 142 13.65 8.14 -0.18
C ASN A 142 14.70 8.03 0.93
N LEU A 143 14.40 8.45 2.16
CA LEU A 143 15.30 8.27 3.30
C LEU A 143 15.33 6.80 3.75
N ALA A 144 14.15 6.17 3.90
CA ALA A 144 14.03 4.76 4.24
C ALA A 144 14.71 3.85 3.19
N ARG A 145 14.63 4.19 1.90
CA ARG A 145 15.33 3.46 0.83
C ARG A 145 16.85 3.44 1.02
N LYS A 146 17.44 4.59 1.37
CA LYS A 146 18.90 4.68 1.64
C LYS A 146 19.29 3.84 2.85
N GLU A 147 18.44 3.81 3.87
CA GLU A 147 18.65 3.01 5.07
C GLU A 147 18.55 1.50 4.77
N ILE A 148 17.56 1.07 3.98
CA ILE A 148 17.43 -0.31 3.48
C ILE A 148 18.71 -0.76 2.77
N ILE A 149 19.29 0.08 1.90
CA ILE A 149 20.53 -0.26 1.18
C ILE A 149 21.71 -0.33 2.17
N ALA A 150 21.90 0.69 3.01
CA ALA A 150 23.03 0.78 3.94
C ALA A 150 23.04 -0.33 5.01
N LEU A 151 21.87 -0.71 5.53
CA LEU A 151 21.73 -1.82 6.46
C LEU A 151 21.76 -3.17 5.74
N GLY A 152 21.09 -3.27 4.59
CA GLY A 152 21.05 -4.49 3.79
C GLY A 152 22.45 -4.93 3.35
N ASP A 153 23.32 -4.01 2.93
CA ASP A 153 24.72 -4.30 2.55
C ASP A 153 25.55 -4.91 3.70
N ARG A 154 25.10 -4.76 4.96
CA ARG A 154 25.71 -5.36 6.16
C ARG A 154 25.11 -6.73 6.51
N LEU A 155 23.97 -7.10 5.93
CA LEU A 155 23.29 -8.38 6.15
C LEU A 155 23.76 -9.45 5.15
N SER A 156 23.83 -10.70 5.62
CA SER A 156 24.01 -11.88 4.78
C SER A 156 22.76 -12.14 3.91
N LEU A 157 22.90 -12.93 2.85
CA LEU A 157 21.74 -13.33 2.04
C LEU A 157 20.72 -14.18 2.83
N PRO A 158 21.12 -15.17 3.66
CA PRO A 158 20.20 -15.88 4.54
C PRO A 158 19.40 -14.94 5.45
N ALA A 159 20.06 -14.03 6.17
CA ALA A 159 19.39 -13.10 7.08
C ALA A 159 18.44 -12.15 6.32
N LEU A 160 18.83 -11.67 5.13
CA LEU A 160 17.97 -10.87 4.25
C LEU A 160 16.67 -11.62 3.90
N ILE A 161 16.77 -12.90 3.51
CA ILE A 161 15.63 -13.73 3.12
C ILE A 161 14.72 -14.01 4.33
N SER A 162 15.27 -14.40 5.48
CA SER A 162 14.49 -14.60 6.71
C SER A 162 13.69 -13.34 7.08
N ILE A 163 14.31 -12.16 7.02
CA ILE A 163 13.62 -10.90 7.33
C ILE A 163 12.55 -10.57 6.28
N MET A 164 12.74 -10.87 4.99
CA MET A 164 11.68 -10.72 3.98
C MET A 164 10.46 -11.59 4.30
N GLU A 165 10.69 -12.86 4.63
CA GLU A 165 9.63 -13.82 4.95
C GLU A 165 8.89 -13.42 6.24
N GLU A 166 9.62 -13.09 7.31
CA GLU A 166 9.06 -12.61 8.58
C GLU A 166 8.30 -11.28 8.45
N SER A 167 8.73 -10.39 7.56
CA SER A 167 8.06 -9.10 7.34
C SER A 167 6.74 -9.24 6.57
N SER A 168 6.50 -10.37 5.90
CA SER A 168 5.27 -10.67 5.11
C SER A 168 4.91 -9.60 4.07
N LEU A 169 5.91 -8.87 3.58
CA LEU A 169 5.71 -7.73 2.66
C LEU A 169 5.35 -8.22 1.26
N SER A 170 4.31 -7.64 0.68
CA SER A 170 3.89 -7.95 -0.69
C SER A 170 4.85 -7.30 -1.69
N LEU A 171 5.76 -8.09 -2.26
CA LEU A 171 6.73 -7.61 -3.25
C LEU A 171 6.08 -7.01 -4.51
N SER A 172 4.83 -7.42 -4.83
CA SER A 172 4.06 -6.84 -5.93
C SER A 172 3.56 -5.41 -5.67
N THR A 173 3.40 -5.00 -4.40
CA THR A 173 3.03 -3.60 -4.05
C THR A 173 4.26 -2.72 -3.81
N LEU A 174 5.43 -3.33 -3.58
CA LEU A 174 6.70 -2.65 -3.31
C LEU A 174 7.76 -3.05 -4.36
N PRO A 175 7.58 -2.70 -5.64
CA PRO A 175 8.44 -3.13 -6.75
C PRO A 175 9.91 -2.70 -6.59
N GLY A 176 10.16 -1.58 -5.90
CA GLY A 176 11.51 -1.18 -5.50
C GLY A 176 12.19 -2.22 -4.60
N ILE A 177 11.49 -2.74 -3.59
CA ILE A 177 12.05 -3.76 -2.69
C ILE A 177 12.28 -5.08 -3.45
N ALA A 178 11.36 -5.47 -4.33
CA ALA A 178 11.54 -6.66 -5.18
C ALA A 178 12.84 -6.59 -5.98
N ALA A 179 13.05 -5.49 -6.72
CA ALA A 179 14.25 -5.27 -7.52
C ALA A 179 15.55 -5.18 -6.69
N TYR A 180 15.48 -4.70 -5.43
CA TYR A 180 16.62 -4.75 -4.51
C TYR A 180 16.95 -6.17 -4.06
N VAL A 181 15.95 -6.98 -3.72
CA VAL A 181 16.17 -8.38 -3.31
C VAL A 181 16.71 -9.21 -4.49
N GLU A 182 16.17 -9.00 -5.71
CA GLU A 182 16.71 -9.60 -6.94
C GLU A 182 18.18 -9.22 -7.16
N LEU A 183 18.53 -7.93 -7.08
CA LEU A 183 19.91 -7.44 -7.17
C LEU A 183 20.83 -8.13 -6.14
N ARG A 184 20.35 -8.32 -4.90
CA ARG A 184 21.13 -8.98 -3.84
C ARG A 184 21.33 -10.48 -4.08
N ILE A 185 20.33 -11.17 -4.65
CA ILE A 185 20.44 -12.57 -5.05
C ILE A 185 21.40 -12.73 -6.24
N LEU A 186 21.28 -11.88 -7.26
CA LEU A 186 22.17 -11.88 -8.43
C LEU A 186 23.62 -11.57 -8.05
N ALA A 187 23.85 -10.50 -7.28
CA ALA A 187 25.18 -10.15 -6.79
C ALA A 187 25.81 -11.26 -5.92
N PHE A 188 25.00 -12.03 -5.19
CA PHE A 188 25.49 -13.20 -4.46
C PHE A 188 25.87 -14.35 -5.41
N ALA A 189 25.03 -14.64 -6.42
CA ALA A 189 25.29 -15.68 -7.40
C ALA A 189 26.54 -15.38 -8.27
N GLU A 190 26.77 -14.13 -8.64
CA GLU A 190 27.98 -13.71 -9.37
C GLU A 190 29.27 -13.88 -8.54
N ASN A 191 29.20 -13.66 -7.23
CA ASN A 191 30.35 -13.70 -6.32
C ASN A 191 30.48 -15.04 -5.56
N ILE A 192 29.81 -16.09 -6.02
CA ILE A 192 29.86 -17.38 -5.34
C ILE A 192 31.21 -18.08 -5.53
N THR A 193 31.83 -18.41 -4.40
CA THR A 193 33.06 -19.20 -4.32
C THR A 193 32.87 -20.31 -3.29
N HIS A 194 33.62 -21.41 -3.40
CA HIS A 194 33.53 -22.54 -2.47
C HIS A 194 33.54 -22.13 -0.97
N PRO A 195 34.49 -21.29 -0.48
CA PRO A 195 34.46 -20.86 0.92
C PRO A 195 33.27 -19.95 1.26
N THR A 196 32.79 -19.13 0.32
CA THR A 196 31.56 -18.34 0.51
C THR A 196 30.35 -19.25 0.67
N SER A 197 30.21 -20.27 -0.20
CA SER A 197 29.09 -21.22 -0.14
C SER A 197 29.11 -22.08 1.13
N GLU A 198 30.27 -22.55 1.59
CA GLU A 198 30.34 -23.31 2.85
C GLU A 198 29.96 -22.46 4.07
N LYS A 199 30.39 -21.19 4.11
CA LYS A 199 29.99 -20.26 5.17
C LYS A 199 28.47 -20.07 5.19
N VAL A 200 27.86 -19.86 4.01
CA VAL A 200 26.40 -19.64 3.88
C VAL A 200 25.61 -20.91 4.16
N LEU A 201 26.07 -22.09 3.72
CA LEU A 201 25.46 -23.38 4.08
C LEU A 201 25.51 -23.64 5.60
N SER A 202 26.59 -23.23 6.25
CA SER A 202 26.73 -23.30 7.72
C SER A 202 25.75 -22.36 8.44
N GLU A 203 25.53 -21.16 7.89
CA GLU A 203 24.58 -20.16 8.40
C GLU A 203 23.11 -20.60 8.20
N ILE A 204 22.78 -21.23 7.06
CA ILE A 204 21.44 -21.78 6.78
C ILE A 204 21.10 -22.95 7.72
N GLY A 205 22.08 -23.79 8.08
CA GLY A 205 21.88 -24.93 8.98
C GLY A 205 20.76 -25.86 8.51
N THR A 206 19.74 -26.05 9.35
CA THR A 206 18.48 -26.73 9.02
C THR A 206 17.46 -25.71 8.51
N PRO A 207 17.17 -25.65 7.19
CA PRO A 207 16.22 -24.67 6.65
C PRO A 207 14.81 -24.96 7.15
N ASN A 208 14.11 -23.93 7.61
CA ASN A 208 12.75 -23.97 8.15
C ASN A 208 11.70 -23.37 7.19
N THR A 209 12.12 -22.65 6.15
CA THR A 209 11.24 -22.04 5.13
C THR A 209 11.56 -22.53 3.72
N LEU A 210 10.60 -22.41 2.80
CA LEU A 210 10.79 -22.84 1.41
C LEU A 210 11.90 -22.06 0.71
N SER A 211 12.02 -20.75 0.94
CA SER A 211 13.09 -19.92 0.34
C SER A 211 14.47 -20.36 0.82
N MET A 212 14.60 -20.75 2.09
CA MET A 212 15.84 -21.30 2.65
C MET A 212 16.16 -22.71 2.13
N VAL A 213 15.15 -23.54 1.87
CA VAL A 213 15.34 -24.82 1.17
C VAL A 213 15.83 -24.59 -0.26
N LEU A 214 15.22 -23.68 -1.01
CA LEU A 214 15.61 -23.34 -2.38
C LEU A 214 17.03 -22.75 -2.45
N LEU A 215 17.38 -21.83 -1.55
CA LEU A 215 18.75 -21.31 -1.47
C LEU A 215 19.75 -22.44 -1.20
N LYS A 216 19.43 -23.33 -0.25
CA LYS A 216 20.30 -24.47 0.09
C LYS A 216 20.48 -25.45 -1.07
N THR A 217 19.44 -25.78 -1.81
CA THR A 217 19.54 -26.70 -2.96
C THR A 217 20.32 -26.07 -4.11
N ILE A 218 20.09 -24.80 -4.44
CA ILE A 218 20.85 -24.06 -5.46
C ILE A 218 22.34 -24.01 -5.09
N LEU A 219 22.67 -23.72 -3.82
CA LEU A 219 24.04 -23.73 -3.31
C LEU A 219 24.72 -25.09 -3.49
N LEU A 220 24.04 -26.18 -3.12
CA LEU A 220 24.57 -27.54 -3.24
C LEU A 220 24.76 -27.99 -4.71
N LEU A 221 23.88 -27.55 -5.61
CA LEU A 221 24.02 -27.78 -7.05
C LEU A 221 25.23 -27.03 -7.61
N GLN A 222 25.47 -25.79 -7.17
CA GLN A 222 26.63 -25.02 -7.59
C GLN A 222 27.95 -25.57 -7.04
N THR A 223 28.02 -25.97 -5.77
CA THR A 223 29.25 -26.56 -5.20
C THR A 223 29.59 -27.92 -5.83
N SER A 224 28.59 -28.76 -6.11
CA SER A 224 28.81 -30.04 -6.82
C SER A 224 29.21 -29.82 -8.29
N GLY A 225 28.64 -28.82 -8.98
CA GLY A 225 29.00 -28.46 -10.35
C GLY A 225 30.44 -27.96 -10.54
N ILE A 226 31.00 -27.28 -9.52
CA ILE A 226 32.39 -26.78 -9.52
C ILE A 226 33.43 -27.92 -9.45
N SER A 227 33.05 -29.09 -8.91
CA SER A 227 33.94 -30.26 -8.76
C SER A 227 34.28 -30.96 -10.08
N LEU A 228 33.38 -30.95 -11.07
CA LEU A 228 33.64 -31.55 -12.38
C LEU A 228 34.25 -30.54 -13.37
N HIS A 229 35.45 -30.88 -13.80
CA HIS A 229 36.42 -30.05 -14.51
C HIS A 229 36.06 -29.75 -15.98
N ASP A 230 34.95 -29.05 -16.24
CA ASP A 230 34.76 -28.27 -17.47
C ASP A 230 33.68 -27.18 -17.28
N ASN A 231 34.09 -25.91 -17.17
CA ASN A 231 33.26 -24.86 -16.54
C ASN A 231 33.46 -23.42 -17.09
N SER A 232 33.71 -23.27 -18.40
CA SER A 232 33.67 -21.97 -19.09
C SER A 232 32.45 -21.77 -20.02
N LEU A 233 31.49 -22.71 -19.98
CA LEU A 233 30.22 -22.64 -20.73
C LEU A 233 29.00 -22.61 -19.80
N ARG A 234 29.04 -23.36 -18.69
CA ARG A 234 27.92 -23.48 -17.73
C ARG A 234 27.75 -22.27 -16.80
N LYS A 235 28.78 -21.43 -16.63
CA LYS A 235 28.65 -20.18 -15.86
C LYS A 235 27.84 -19.17 -16.64
N GLU A 236 28.22 -18.95 -17.90
CA GLU A 236 27.47 -18.18 -18.87
C GLU A 236 26.05 -18.73 -18.99
N GLU A 237 25.83 -20.04 -19.13
CA GLU A 237 24.48 -20.61 -19.26
C GLU A 237 23.60 -20.41 -18.00
N LEU A 238 24.13 -20.55 -16.78
CA LEU A 238 23.35 -20.26 -15.55
C LEU A 238 23.12 -18.76 -15.33
N VAL A 239 24.09 -17.91 -15.70
CA VAL A 239 23.91 -16.46 -15.72
C VAL A 239 22.91 -16.05 -16.79
N GLU A 240 22.88 -16.70 -17.96
CA GLU A 240 21.90 -16.54 -19.04
C GLU A 240 20.51 -17.02 -18.61
N ILE A 241 20.38 -18.08 -17.82
CA ILE A 241 19.10 -18.50 -17.24
C ILE A 241 18.60 -17.44 -16.24
N LEU A 242 19.44 -16.98 -15.31
CA LEU A 242 19.09 -15.92 -14.34
C LEU A 242 18.82 -14.56 -15.01
N ARG A 243 19.54 -14.24 -16.09
CA ARG A 243 19.35 -13.06 -16.95
C ARG A 243 18.14 -13.21 -17.88
N GLY A 244 17.79 -14.43 -18.27
CA GLY A 244 16.58 -14.74 -19.03
C GLY A 244 15.31 -14.49 -18.23
N PHE A 245 15.37 -14.62 -16.90
CA PHE A 245 14.32 -14.15 -15.98
C PHE A 245 14.33 -12.62 -15.78
N THR A 246 15.42 -11.92 -16.08
CA THR A 246 15.59 -10.48 -15.82
C THR A 246 16.00 -9.71 -17.09
N ASN A 247 15.00 -9.28 -17.87
CA ASN A 247 15.19 -8.42 -19.06
C ASN A 247 15.58 -6.97 -18.69
N THR A 248 16.69 -6.82 -17.98
CA THR A 248 17.36 -5.56 -17.66
C THR A 248 18.86 -5.71 -17.92
N GLY A 249 19.48 -4.66 -18.47
CA GLY A 249 20.85 -4.71 -19.00
C GLY A 249 21.95 -4.96 -17.94
N PRO A 250 23.21 -5.12 -18.37
CA PRO A 250 24.31 -5.60 -17.53
C PRO A 250 24.51 -4.75 -16.28
N ILE A 251 24.37 -5.39 -15.12
CA ILE A 251 24.57 -4.79 -13.80
C ILE A 251 26.08 -4.69 -13.56
N VAL A 252 26.66 -3.51 -13.79
CA VAL A 252 28.09 -3.27 -13.59
C VAL A 252 28.41 -3.10 -12.10
N LYS A 253 28.91 -4.17 -11.47
CA LYS A 253 29.76 -4.17 -10.26
C LYS A 253 29.28 -3.22 -9.14
N GLY A 254 28.23 -3.65 -8.45
CA GLY A 254 27.45 -2.88 -7.49
C GLY A 254 28.26 -2.05 -6.48
N LYS A 255 28.02 -0.73 -6.50
CA LYS A 255 28.15 0.15 -5.34
C LYS A 255 26.74 0.42 -4.77
N ALA A 256 26.63 1.03 -3.59
CA ALA A 256 25.34 1.48 -3.05
C ALA A 256 24.54 2.40 -4.01
N SER A 257 25.20 3.02 -4.99
CA SER A 257 24.60 3.79 -6.09
C SER A 257 23.72 2.94 -7.04
N ASP A 258 23.96 1.64 -7.14
CA ASP A 258 23.22 0.75 -8.04
C ASP A 258 21.91 0.28 -7.43
N GLY A 259 21.89 0.01 -6.12
CA GLY A 259 20.68 -0.28 -5.37
C GLY A 259 19.65 0.85 -5.43
N ASP A 260 20.05 2.09 -5.08
CA ASP A 260 19.13 3.25 -5.08
C ASP A 260 18.55 3.52 -6.48
N ARG A 261 19.39 3.36 -7.53
CA ARG A 261 18.97 3.47 -8.93
C ARG A 261 17.98 2.38 -9.32
N ILE A 262 18.28 1.11 -9.05
CA ILE A 262 17.45 -0.03 -9.46
C ILE A 262 16.08 0.03 -8.78
N MET A 263 16.04 0.31 -7.46
CA MET A 263 14.79 0.50 -6.73
C MET A 263 13.94 1.63 -7.33
N LYS A 264 14.56 2.78 -7.61
CA LYS A 264 13.87 3.95 -8.18
C LYS A 264 13.38 3.70 -9.62
N GLU A 265 14.17 3.03 -10.45
CA GLU A 265 13.76 2.65 -11.81
C GLU A 265 12.61 1.64 -11.80
N ALA A 266 12.61 0.68 -10.87
CA ALA A 266 11.52 -0.28 -10.69
C ALA A 266 10.23 0.42 -10.24
N GLU A 267 10.31 1.34 -9.27
CA GLU A 267 9.19 2.19 -8.86
C GLU A 267 8.63 3.02 -10.04
N GLU A 268 9.50 3.64 -10.85
CA GLU A 268 9.08 4.48 -11.98
C GLU A 268 8.44 3.66 -13.12
N LYS A 269 8.98 2.46 -13.42
CA LYS A 269 8.40 1.53 -14.39
C LYS A 269 7.00 1.08 -13.94
N ALA A 270 6.87 0.64 -12.69
CA ALA A 270 5.59 0.21 -12.13
C ALA A 270 4.55 1.35 -12.10
N ALA A 271 4.98 2.59 -11.79
CA ALA A 271 4.08 3.75 -11.82
C ALA A 271 3.55 4.03 -13.24
N LYS A 272 4.41 3.98 -14.27
CA LYS A 272 4.03 4.17 -15.68
C LYS A 272 3.10 3.05 -16.17
N GLU A 273 3.33 1.82 -15.74
CA GLU A 273 2.45 0.68 -16.07
C GLU A 273 1.09 0.81 -15.39
N ALA A 274 1.05 1.19 -14.12
CA ALA A 274 -0.20 1.46 -13.38
C ALA A 274 -1.00 2.62 -13.99
N GLU A 275 -0.33 3.71 -14.42
CA GLU A 275 -0.97 4.82 -15.13
C GLU A 275 -1.58 4.36 -16.46
N LYS A 276 -0.84 3.57 -17.26
CA LYS A 276 -1.35 2.99 -18.51
C LYS A 276 -2.55 2.06 -18.27
N ALA A 277 -2.50 1.23 -17.22
CA ALA A 277 -3.60 0.34 -16.84
C ALA A 277 -4.84 1.14 -16.38
N ALA A 278 -4.66 2.21 -15.59
CA ALA A 278 -5.73 3.10 -15.18
C ALA A 278 -6.35 3.84 -16.38
N ALA A 279 -5.54 4.36 -17.30
CA ALA A 279 -6.01 4.99 -18.53
C ALA A 279 -6.81 4.02 -19.42
N ALA A 280 -6.36 2.76 -19.53
CA ALA A 280 -7.09 1.71 -20.23
C ALA A 280 -8.44 1.39 -19.54
N ALA A 281 -8.47 1.29 -18.21
CA ALA A 281 -9.69 1.06 -17.44
C ALA A 281 -10.70 2.22 -17.59
N VAL A 282 -10.24 3.47 -17.59
CA VAL A 282 -11.08 4.66 -17.86
C VAL A 282 -11.65 4.61 -19.28
N ALA A 283 -10.85 4.25 -20.28
CA ALA A 283 -11.33 4.12 -21.66
C ALA A 283 -12.36 2.99 -21.82
N VAL A 284 -12.22 1.88 -21.10
CA VAL A 284 -13.24 0.81 -21.04
C VAL A 284 -14.52 1.31 -20.36
N ALA A 285 -14.41 1.99 -19.21
CA ALA A 285 -15.57 2.55 -18.51
C ALA A 285 -16.34 3.58 -19.36
N GLN A 286 -15.63 4.44 -20.11
CA GLN A 286 -16.24 5.38 -21.06
C GLN A 286 -17.02 4.65 -22.16
N ARG A 287 -16.43 3.61 -22.78
CA ARG A 287 -17.14 2.80 -23.79
C ARG A 287 -18.38 2.10 -23.25
N ILE A 288 -18.32 1.58 -22.02
CA ILE A 288 -19.48 0.98 -21.35
C ILE A 288 -20.58 2.03 -21.13
N ALA A 289 -20.23 3.22 -20.65
CA ALA A 289 -21.18 4.31 -20.46
C ALA A 289 -21.80 4.80 -21.78
N GLU A 290 -21.03 4.89 -22.87
CA GLU A 290 -21.53 5.23 -24.20
C GLU A 290 -22.52 4.18 -24.74
N VAL A 291 -22.23 2.89 -24.56
CA VAL A 291 -23.15 1.80 -24.94
C VAL A 291 -24.44 1.88 -24.13
N GLN A 292 -24.35 2.02 -22.81
CA GLN A 292 -25.52 2.16 -21.93
C GLN A 292 -26.36 3.40 -22.26
N ALA A 293 -25.73 4.53 -22.62
CA ALA A 293 -26.44 5.73 -23.05
C ALA A 293 -27.19 5.52 -24.38
N ALA A 294 -26.55 4.86 -25.36
CA ALA A 294 -27.16 4.52 -26.64
C ALA A 294 -28.32 3.51 -26.48
N GLU A 295 -28.22 2.56 -25.55
CA GLU A 295 -29.30 1.63 -25.21
C GLU A 295 -30.47 2.31 -24.49
N ALA A 296 -30.19 3.27 -23.60
CA ALA A 296 -31.23 4.07 -22.94
C ALA A 296 -31.99 4.97 -23.93
N GLU A 297 -31.29 5.58 -24.89
CA GLU A 297 -31.92 6.30 -26.01
C GLU A 297 -32.74 5.34 -26.88
N ALA A 298 -32.19 4.16 -27.20
CA ALA A 298 -32.88 3.13 -27.96
C ALA A 298 -34.19 2.64 -27.31
N ALA A 299 -34.23 2.57 -25.98
CA ALA A 299 -35.44 2.24 -25.22
C ALA A 299 -36.50 3.35 -25.35
N ARG A 300 -36.12 4.62 -25.15
CA ARG A 300 -37.02 5.78 -25.29
C ARG A 300 -37.63 5.89 -26.70
N GLU A 301 -36.83 5.68 -27.74
CA GLU A 301 -37.34 5.66 -29.12
C GLU A 301 -38.37 4.53 -29.33
N LYS A 302 -38.14 3.33 -28.77
CA LYS A 302 -39.08 2.20 -28.86
C LYS A 302 -40.41 2.50 -28.13
N GLU A 303 -40.35 3.14 -26.96
CA GLU A 303 -41.54 3.58 -26.22
C GLU A 303 -42.36 4.62 -27.01
N GLU A 304 -41.69 5.61 -27.63
CA GLU A 304 -42.37 6.62 -28.46
C GLU A 304 -43.02 6.01 -29.71
N ILE A 305 -42.34 5.07 -30.39
CA ILE A 305 -42.91 4.29 -31.50
C ILE A 305 -44.17 3.53 -31.04
N ALA A 306 -44.10 2.80 -29.92
CA ALA A 306 -45.23 2.03 -29.39
C ALA A 306 -46.44 2.93 -29.07
N PHE A 307 -46.19 4.11 -28.47
CA PHE A 307 -47.23 5.10 -28.20
C PHE A 307 -47.89 5.63 -29.49
N LEU A 308 -47.11 5.96 -30.51
CA LEU A 308 -47.62 6.46 -31.80
C LEU A 308 -48.42 5.38 -32.56
N LEU A 309 -47.99 4.12 -32.50
CA LEU A 309 -48.74 2.99 -33.06
C LEU A 309 -50.07 2.75 -32.32
N ALA A 310 -50.08 2.81 -30.99
CA ALA A 310 -51.31 2.73 -30.20
C ALA A 310 -52.27 3.89 -30.52
N LYS A 311 -51.75 5.11 -30.71
CA LYS A 311 -52.52 6.30 -31.14
C LYS A 311 -53.12 6.13 -32.54
N LYS A 312 -52.39 5.49 -33.47
CA LYS A 312 -52.86 5.13 -34.83
C LYS A 312 -54.00 4.12 -34.77
N ALA A 313 -53.87 3.07 -33.96
CA ALA A 313 -54.92 2.06 -33.78
C ALA A 313 -56.22 2.67 -33.21
N ARG A 314 -56.13 3.51 -32.18
CA ARG A 314 -57.28 4.22 -31.58
C ARG A 314 -57.99 5.19 -32.52
N ARG A 315 -57.36 5.61 -33.63
CA ARG A 315 -57.90 6.57 -34.60
C ARG A 315 -58.21 5.92 -35.96
N GLN A 316 -58.61 4.65 -35.97
CA GLN A 316 -58.97 3.89 -37.18
C GLN A 316 -57.90 3.99 -38.29
N GLY A 317 -56.61 3.99 -37.92
CA GLY A 317 -55.47 4.09 -38.84
C GLY A 317 -54.98 5.51 -39.14
N SER A 318 -55.67 6.57 -38.71
CA SER A 318 -55.36 7.96 -39.05
C SER A 318 -54.50 8.68 -38.00
N LEU A 319 -53.25 8.99 -38.37
CA LEU A 319 -52.36 9.89 -37.63
C LEU A 319 -52.29 11.28 -38.28
N LEU A 320 -52.13 12.31 -37.44
CA LEU A 320 -51.83 13.68 -37.87
C LEU A 320 -50.51 13.73 -38.65
N LYS A 321 -50.37 14.69 -39.58
CA LYS A 321 -49.17 14.82 -40.44
C LYS A 321 -47.86 14.94 -39.62
N LYS A 322 -47.91 15.63 -38.47
CA LYS A 322 -46.77 15.74 -37.54
C LYS A 322 -46.39 14.38 -36.93
N ASP A 323 -47.36 13.69 -36.31
CA ASP A 323 -47.18 12.38 -35.69
C ASP A 323 -46.67 11.31 -36.68
N ARG A 324 -47.18 11.35 -37.91
CA ARG A 324 -46.77 10.45 -39.00
C ARG A 324 -45.32 10.65 -39.42
N ASN A 325 -44.89 11.91 -39.54
CA ASN A 325 -43.50 12.25 -39.85
C ASN A 325 -42.57 11.86 -38.68
N ARG A 326 -43.00 12.04 -37.43
CA ARG A 326 -42.23 11.63 -36.23
C ARG A 326 -42.06 10.11 -36.16
N LEU A 327 -43.12 9.34 -36.42
CA LEU A 327 -43.06 7.87 -36.48
C LEU A 327 -42.06 7.40 -37.54
N SER A 328 -42.15 7.92 -38.77
CA SER A 328 -41.25 7.55 -39.87
C SER A 328 -39.78 7.91 -39.58
N ALA A 329 -39.51 9.01 -38.87
CA ALA A 329 -38.16 9.36 -38.45
C ALA A 329 -37.59 8.41 -37.38
N LEU A 330 -38.42 7.99 -36.41
CA LEU A 330 -38.02 7.02 -35.37
C LEU A 330 -37.81 5.62 -35.94
N GLU A 331 -38.65 5.19 -36.90
CA GLU A 331 -38.47 3.95 -37.65
C GLU A 331 -37.13 3.97 -38.43
N HIS A 332 -36.79 5.09 -39.07
CA HIS A 332 -35.50 5.26 -39.76
C HIS A 332 -34.29 5.25 -38.79
N ASN A 333 -34.41 5.89 -37.62
CA ASN A 333 -33.38 5.80 -36.58
C ASN A 333 -33.18 4.35 -36.11
N ALA A 334 -34.27 3.59 -35.93
CA ALA A 334 -34.21 2.19 -35.55
C ALA A 334 -33.52 1.32 -36.61
N THR A 335 -33.81 1.51 -37.92
CA THR A 335 -33.10 0.78 -38.99
C THR A 335 -31.62 1.13 -39.02
N LYS A 336 -31.27 2.42 -38.92
CA LYS A 336 -29.87 2.88 -38.89
C LYS A 336 -29.09 2.31 -37.70
N ARG A 337 -29.74 2.14 -36.53
CA ARG A 337 -29.14 1.49 -35.36
C ARG A 337 -28.96 -0.02 -35.56
N ALA A 338 -29.89 -0.70 -36.25
CA ALA A 338 -29.72 -2.11 -36.62
C ALA A 338 -28.57 -2.32 -37.61
N GLU A 339 -28.45 -1.46 -38.64
CA GLU A 339 -27.32 -1.45 -39.58
C GLU A 339 -25.97 -1.23 -38.87
N ALA A 340 -25.92 -0.29 -37.91
CA ALA A 340 -24.72 -0.03 -37.12
C ALA A 340 -24.31 -1.20 -36.20
N LEU A 341 -25.28 -1.97 -35.68
CA LEU A 341 -25.00 -3.19 -34.91
C LEU A 341 -24.43 -4.30 -35.81
N ALA A 342 -25.06 -4.57 -36.97
CA ALA A 342 -24.55 -5.54 -37.93
C ALA A 342 -23.14 -5.17 -38.44
N ALA A 343 -22.86 -3.89 -38.67
CA ALA A 343 -21.53 -3.42 -39.05
C ALA A 343 -20.47 -3.62 -37.95
N ARG A 344 -20.86 -3.50 -36.66
CA ARG A 344 -19.97 -3.79 -35.52
C ARG A 344 -19.67 -5.28 -35.39
N GLU A 345 -20.68 -6.13 -35.51
CA GLU A 345 -20.54 -7.60 -35.47
C GLU A 345 -19.60 -8.11 -36.59
N ILE A 346 -19.75 -7.59 -37.81
CA ILE A 346 -18.86 -7.90 -38.94
C ILE A 346 -17.42 -7.44 -38.67
N ALA A 347 -17.24 -6.27 -38.05
CA ALA A 347 -15.90 -5.76 -37.70
C ALA A 347 -15.24 -6.62 -36.60
N GLU A 348 -16.00 -7.02 -35.58
CA GLU A 348 -15.54 -7.84 -34.46
C GLU A 348 -15.16 -9.27 -34.92
N ALA A 349 -16.03 -9.91 -35.72
CA ALA A 349 -15.73 -11.19 -36.36
C ALA A 349 -14.47 -11.13 -37.24
N LYS A 350 -14.26 -10.02 -37.96
CA LYS A 350 -13.07 -9.80 -38.78
C LYS A 350 -11.79 -9.65 -37.94
N THR A 351 -11.86 -8.99 -36.78
CA THR A 351 -10.72 -8.91 -35.85
C THR A 351 -10.39 -10.25 -35.17
N ALA A 352 -11.40 -11.06 -34.86
CA ALA A 352 -11.20 -12.41 -34.32
C ALA A 352 -10.53 -13.35 -35.34
N HIS A 353 -10.89 -13.24 -36.63
CA HIS A 353 -10.32 -14.08 -37.68
C HIS A 353 -8.84 -13.78 -37.97
N THR A 354 -8.35 -12.57 -37.70
CA THR A 354 -6.93 -12.19 -37.87
C THR A 354 -5.99 -12.65 -36.75
N ILE A 355 -6.50 -13.20 -35.65
CA ILE A 355 -5.68 -13.74 -34.55
C ILE A 355 -5.47 -15.27 -34.71
N SER A 356 -6.20 -15.92 -35.63
CA SER A 356 -6.15 -17.37 -35.82
C SER A 356 -5.49 -17.76 -37.15
N ALA A 357 -4.27 -18.31 -37.03
CA ALA A 357 -3.50 -19.06 -38.04
C ALA A 357 -2.74 -18.27 -39.15
N PRO A 358 -1.65 -18.83 -39.74
CA PRO A 358 -1.10 -20.17 -39.50
C PRO A 358 0.41 -20.25 -39.23
N THR A 359 0.80 -21.16 -38.32
CA THR A 359 1.85 -22.16 -38.59
C THR A 359 1.45 -23.45 -37.89
N ALA A 360 1.15 -24.48 -38.67
CA ALA A 360 0.89 -25.81 -38.14
C ALA A 360 2.22 -26.55 -37.96
N ASP A 361 2.44 -27.12 -36.79
CA ASP A 361 3.26 -28.32 -36.66
C ASP A 361 2.52 -29.34 -35.77
N LYS A 362 2.68 -30.62 -36.07
CA LYS A 362 1.91 -31.70 -35.44
C LYS A 362 2.61 -32.22 -34.20
N VAL A 363 1.92 -32.22 -33.06
CA VAL A 363 2.24 -33.16 -31.98
C VAL A 363 0.94 -33.78 -31.44
N ASP A 364 0.94 -35.10 -31.39
CA ASP A 364 -0.15 -35.94 -30.89
C ASP A 364 -0.05 -36.05 -29.36
N LEU A 365 -1.19 -35.92 -28.67
CA LEU A 365 -1.29 -36.11 -27.21
C LEU A 365 -2.55 -36.92 -26.89
N SER A 366 -2.34 -38.19 -26.59
CA SER A 366 -3.35 -39.06 -25.99
C SER A 366 -3.42 -38.84 -24.48
N GLU A 367 -4.60 -38.56 -23.95
CA GLU A 367 -4.85 -38.50 -22.51
C GLU A 367 -5.07 -39.89 -21.90
N PRO A 368 -4.44 -40.23 -20.76
CA PRO A 368 -4.82 -41.40 -19.97
C PRO A 368 -5.95 -41.05 -18.97
N SER A 369 -7.10 -41.69 -19.12
CA SER A 369 -8.22 -41.60 -18.18
C SER A 369 -7.87 -42.20 -16.81
N PHE A 370 -8.11 -41.45 -15.72
CA PHE A 370 -7.95 -41.95 -14.35
C PHE A 370 -9.32 -42.14 -13.68
N THR A 371 -9.75 -43.38 -13.50
CA THR A 371 -11.02 -43.74 -12.85
C THR A 371 -10.85 -43.96 -11.35
N PHE A 372 -11.65 -43.27 -10.53
CA PHE A 372 -11.77 -43.53 -9.09
C PHE A 372 -12.61 -44.79 -8.84
N PRO A 373 -12.20 -45.72 -7.96
CA PRO A 373 -13.05 -46.83 -7.50
C PRO A 373 -14.16 -46.32 -6.58
N THR A 374 -15.40 -46.72 -6.87
CA THR A 374 -16.53 -46.60 -5.95
C THR A 374 -16.42 -47.62 -4.82
N LEU A 375 -16.84 -47.24 -3.62
CA LEU A 375 -16.88 -48.12 -2.45
C LEU A 375 -18.33 -48.55 -2.24
N ASP A 376 -18.60 -49.85 -2.31
CA ASP A 376 -19.97 -50.39 -2.24
C ASP A 376 -20.49 -50.42 -0.79
N ASP A 377 -21.69 -49.87 -0.59
CA ASP A 377 -22.49 -50.03 0.64
C ASP A 377 -23.32 -51.33 0.55
N ASP A 378 -23.03 -52.32 1.42
CA ASP A 378 -24.06 -53.30 1.79
C ASP A 378 -23.80 -54.01 3.14
N TYR A 379 -24.35 -53.45 4.23
CA TYR A 379 -25.00 -54.31 5.23
C TYR A 379 -26.08 -53.56 6.01
N ASN A 380 -27.30 -54.09 5.97
CA ASN A 380 -28.49 -53.45 6.50
C ASN A 380 -28.93 -54.00 7.87
N SER A 381 -29.44 -53.09 8.71
CA SER A 381 -30.56 -53.28 9.65
C SER A 381 -30.47 -54.30 10.81
N VAL A 382 -30.43 -53.78 12.03
CA VAL A 382 -31.41 -54.13 13.11
C VAL A 382 -31.81 -52.84 13.85
N ARG A 383 -33.08 -52.74 14.26
CA ARG A 383 -33.68 -51.60 14.98
C ARG A 383 -34.30 -52.07 16.31
N SER A 384 -34.55 -51.14 17.24
CA SER A 384 -35.39 -51.27 18.46
C SER A 384 -34.71 -51.89 19.71
N SER A 385 -34.89 -51.45 20.98
CA SER A 385 -35.42 -50.18 21.59
C SER A 385 -35.12 -50.17 23.12
N VAL A 386 -35.43 -49.04 23.80
CA VAL A 386 -35.76 -48.85 25.24
C VAL A 386 -34.65 -48.45 26.25
N ASP A 387 -34.87 -47.26 26.83
CA ASP A 387 -34.55 -46.69 28.16
C ASP A 387 -33.41 -47.24 29.06
N ARG A 388 -32.56 -46.33 29.55
CA ARG A 388 -32.81 -45.68 30.86
C ARG A 388 -31.93 -44.45 31.19
N ASP A 389 -32.59 -43.52 31.85
CA ASP A 389 -32.19 -42.34 32.64
C ASP A 389 -30.74 -42.22 33.16
N ILE A 390 -30.19 -40.99 33.13
CA ILE A 390 -29.89 -40.15 34.33
C ILE A 390 -29.32 -38.76 33.89
N PRO A 391 -29.60 -37.64 34.59
CA PRO A 391 -29.50 -36.28 34.02
C PRO A 391 -28.27 -35.45 34.47
N ALA A 392 -28.13 -34.27 33.85
CA ALA A 392 -27.14 -33.24 34.18
C ALA A 392 -27.49 -32.43 35.46
N PRO A 393 -26.54 -31.71 36.06
CA PRO A 393 -26.79 -30.70 37.09
C PRO A 393 -26.53 -29.24 36.61
N ASP A 394 -27.42 -28.34 37.02
CA ASP A 394 -27.37 -26.89 36.78
C ASP A 394 -26.46 -26.11 37.77
N GLN A 395 -26.19 -24.85 37.42
CA GLN A 395 -25.84 -23.75 38.34
C GLN A 395 -27.10 -22.90 38.66
N PRO A 396 -27.08 -21.82 39.49
CA PRO A 396 -26.21 -21.45 40.63
C PRO A 396 -27.01 -20.99 41.89
N HIS A 397 -26.28 -20.47 42.89
CA HIS A 397 -26.71 -19.55 43.97
C HIS A 397 -27.52 -20.08 45.18
N THR A 398 -27.01 -19.80 46.38
CA THR A 398 -27.63 -18.80 47.28
C THR A 398 -26.71 -18.32 48.41
N LYS A 399 -26.98 -17.11 48.88
CA LYS A 399 -26.45 -16.43 50.07
C LYS A 399 -26.48 -17.31 51.32
N ASN A 400 -25.55 -17.05 52.25
CA ASN A 400 -25.91 -16.74 53.64
C ASN A 400 -24.82 -15.91 54.33
N LYS A 401 -25.12 -15.45 55.53
CA LYS A 401 -24.54 -14.26 56.18
C LYS A 401 -24.30 -14.57 57.67
N ASP A 402 -23.68 -13.61 58.35
CA ASP A 402 -23.67 -13.37 59.80
C ASP A 402 -22.60 -14.10 60.67
N GLU A 403 -21.76 -13.27 61.30
CA GLU A 403 -21.37 -13.24 62.74
C GLU A 403 -20.61 -14.46 63.36
N SER A 404 -19.53 -14.30 64.16
CA SER A 404 -19.33 -13.34 65.26
C SER A 404 -17.89 -13.33 65.85
N PHE A 405 -17.53 -12.21 66.52
CA PHE A 405 -16.62 -12.03 67.69
C PHE A 405 -15.10 -12.41 67.62
N ALA A 406 -14.14 -11.68 68.22
CA ALA A 406 -14.17 -10.47 69.07
C ALA A 406 -12.83 -9.66 69.05
N GLU A 407 -12.94 -8.33 69.21
CA GLU A 407 -12.24 -7.39 70.13
C GLU A 407 -10.73 -7.54 70.50
N HIS A 408 -9.92 -6.49 70.75
CA HIS A 408 -10.05 -5.02 71.00
C HIS A 408 -8.84 -4.28 70.34
N ALA A 409 -8.61 -2.95 70.37
CA ALA A 409 -9.42 -1.72 70.26
C ALA A 409 -8.48 -0.47 70.29
N SER A 410 -8.94 0.70 69.78
CA SER A 410 -8.36 2.07 69.96
C SER A 410 -6.98 2.40 69.33
N LEU A 411 -6.68 3.62 68.83
CA LEU A 411 -7.43 4.86 68.59
C LEU A 411 -6.62 5.79 67.61
N ASN A 412 -7.24 6.90 67.16
CA ASN A 412 -6.65 8.10 66.50
C ASN A 412 -6.47 8.13 64.96
N SER A 413 -7.43 8.80 64.32
CA SER A 413 -7.31 9.65 63.10
C SER A 413 -6.86 11.09 63.53
N PRO A 414 -6.62 12.11 62.66
CA PRO A 414 -7.17 12.32 61.31
C PRO A 414 -6.32 13.11 60.25
N SER A 415 -6.97 13.42 59.12
CA SER A 415 -6.66 14.43 58.09
C SER A 415 -5.47 14.11 57.16
N SER A 416 -5.62 13.89 55.85
CA SER A 416 -6.34 14.63 54.80
C SER A 416 -5.64 15.92 54.34
N ASN A 417 -5.53 16.02 53.00
CA ASN A 417 -5.29 17.18 52.13
C ASN A 417 -3.85 17.47 51.62
N HIS A 418 -3.72 17.27 50.30
CA HIS A 418 -3.34 18.30 49.31
C HIS A 418 -1.96 18.96 49.45
N ASN A 419 -1.05 18.69 48.49
CA ASN A 419 0.12 19.51 48.24
C ASN A 419 0.22 19.86 46.75
N ASP A 420 0.04 21.15 46.47
CA ASP A 420 0.40 21.80 45.21
C ASP A 420 1.92 21.74 44.99
N TRP A 421 2.33 21.66 43.72
CA TRP A 421 3.74 21.86 43.33
C TRP A 421 3.98 23.32 42.98
N GLN A 422 4.83 24.00 43.76
CA GLN A 422 5.31 25.33 43.41
C GLN A 422 6.84 25.46 43.40
N TYR A 423 7.31 26.06 42.30
CA TYR A 423 8.52 26.86 42.13
C TYR A 423 9.93 26.25 42.29
N MET A 424 10.58 26.11 41.13
CA MET A 424 12.03 26.25 40.96
C MET A 424 12.48 27.71 41.13
N GLY A 425 13.65 27.93 41.76
CA GLY A 425 14.13 29.27 42.14
C GLY A 425 15.66 29.42 42.29
N ILE A 426 16.43 28.83 41.36
CA ILE A 426 17.76 29.23 40.87
C ILE A 426 18.66 30.14 41.77
N SER A 427 19.62 29.51 42.49
CA SER A 427 21.08 29.87 42.56
C SER A 427 21.54 31.29 43.06
N PRO A 428 22.86 31.58 43.20
CA PRO A 428 24.03 30.78 43.65
C PRO A 428 24.93 31.48 44.71
N SER A 429 26.05 30.82 45.06
CA SER A 429 27.39 31.42 45.33
C SER A 429 27.74 31.94 46.74
N SER A 430 28.75 31.32 47.39
CA SER A 430 30.15 31.82 47.44
C SER A 430 30.96 31.26 48.62
N ALA A 431 32.23 30.89 48.39
CA ALA A 431 33.34 30.76 49.36
C ALA A 431 33.18 29.71 50.52
N SER A 432 34.22 29.09 51.07
CA SER A 432 35.68 29.08 50.81
C SER A 432 36.30 27.82 51.46
N ASP A 433 37.50 27.42 51.00
CA ASP A 433 38.62 26.74 51.67
C ASP A 433 38.37 25.92 52.98
N GLY A 434 38.90 24.71 53.17
CA GLY A 434 39.91 23.92 52.45
C GLY A 434 40.48 22.83 53.39
N PHE A 435 41.49 22.05 52.96
CA PHE A 435 42.23 21.04 53.77
C PHE A 435 41.40 19.82 54.29
N ASP A 436 41.94 18.61 54.48
CA ASP A 436 43.08 17.96 53.82
C ASP A 436 42.94 16.42 53.90
N LEU A 437 43.63 15.72 53.01
CA LEU A 437 44.23 14.37 53.11
C LEU A 437 43.59 13.19 53.90
N THR A 438 43.51 12.07 53.17
CA THR A 438 43.79 10.66 53.57
C THR A 438 42.80 9.88 54.46
N GLY A 439 42.44 8.70 53.96
CA GLY A 439 41.58 7.67 54.56
C GLY A 439 41.22 6.63 53.51
#